data_AF-A0A9E0NAE9-F1
#
_entry.id   AF-A0A9E0NAE9-F1
#
_cell.length_a   1.000
_cell.length_b   1.000
_cell.length_c   1.000
_cell.angle_alpha   90.00
_cell.angle_beta   90.00
_cell.angle_gamma   90.00
#
_symmetry.space_group_name_H-M   'P 1'
#
loop_
_entity.id
_entity.type
_entity.pdbx_description
1 polymer ?
#
loop_
_entity_poly.entity_id
_entity_poly.type
_entity_poly.pdbx_seq_one_letter_code
_entity_poly.pdbx_strand_id
1 'polypeptide(L)'
;MVRVRPVRSLPWLLAALSLPACGGSVRRNLIFDQQVRLGHGRFVGPIEVDVPRRADHQERDFEIVAELTTGCTPQLTLVFPDGETRPIGAADASWQDLLARRAAAPEPAAVAAPAAPATSSPDAASDSVAAEAAITPAGPGVVAAAPVATGRWQAVTTESWPGQLQFQAERERRCAGERTYRLRYVSALDERGAIGVWAEVPQELAEARLRLRVFELIDAGAEAEVAAEREAERTRLAAAAQAEAEQRARAQAQVTINAEVAARPRPPEPPPKTERPRPAKVEGARWVPGRWSYAEGAGRWVWIDGQWAAPADRPPLRAEGGTPPVPGARWATGHWEWQAGPGAWSWSPGHWEAPPPRIEQPGPPPIAGQPWLPGRWLAVGASFQWEAGRWGAPPAKVELPGVPPVPESAWVAGYWVEGAGGFSWVAGHWGRPTPRAETPPPSPGRGARWIAGTWIQNAGTWVWSPGFYDVAGRPPPPPRREQPGAAPVAGAVWLAGFWRWSPAQSRHDWVAGHWETPPGVGYEWVWDAAPIAGGGRTGRWLLRVDVRVDVRGGRR
;
A
#
# COMPACT_ATOMS: atom_id res chain seq x y z
N MET A 1 4.29 -39.15 -63.37
CA MET A 1 3.43 -38.89 -62.20
C MET A 1 4.11 -37.87 -61.30
N VAL A 2 3.56 -36.66 -61.19
CA VAL A 2 4.10 -35.60 -60.31
C VAL A 2 3.11 -35.42 -59.15
N ARG A 3 3.53 -35.70 -57.91
CA ARG A 3 2.70 -35.48 -56.71
C ARG A 3 2.98 -34.11 -56.11
N VAL A 4 2.12 -33.14 -56.42
CA VAL A 4 2.04 -31.86 -55.70
C VAL A 4 1.47 -32.14 -54.30
N ARG A 5 2.13 -31.64 -53.24
CA ARG A 5 1.59 -31.68 -51.87
C ARG A 5 0.74 -30.43 -51.60
N PRO A 6 -0.40 -30.53 -50.91
CA PRO A 6 -1.23 -29.37 -50.59
C PRO A 6 -0.60 -28.53 -49.48
N VAL A 7 -0.60 -27.20 -49.67
CA VAL A 7 -0.30 -26.23 -48.62
C VAL A 7 -1.48 -26.21 -47.64
N ARG A 8 -1.24 -26.52 -46.36
CA ARG A 8 -2.24 -26.33 -45.30
C ARG A 8 -2.15 -24.90 -44.78
N SER A 9 -3.25 -24.17 -44.90
CA SER A 9 -3.47 -22.87 -44.25
C SER A 9 -3.45 -23.04 -42.72
N LEU A 10 -2.65 -22.23 -42.03
CA LEU A 10 -2.74 -22.09 -40.57
C LEU A 10 -3.87 -21.12 -40.20
N PRO A 11 -4.70 -21.43 -39.18
CA PRO A 11 -5.58 -20.45 -38.57
C PRO A 11 -4.74 -19.50 -37.69
N TRP A 12 -4.94 -18.19 -37.84
CA TRP A 12 -4.39 -17.20 -36.92
C TRP A 12 -5.11 -17.26 -35.58
N LEU A 13 -4.52 -17.98 -34.61
CA LEU A 13 -4.95 -17.95 -33.22
C LEU A 13 -4.20 -16.82 -32.50
N LEU A 14 -4.90 -15.70 -32.28
CA LEU A 14 -4.43 -14.58 -31.45
C LEU A 14 -4.37 -15.02 -29.98
N ALA A 15 -3.28 -15.68 -29.60
CA ALA A 15 -2.92 -15.90 -28.21
C ALA A 15 -2.41 -14.57 -27.61
N ALA A 16 -3.20 -13.96 -26.74
CA ALA A 16 -2.82 -12.74 -26.03
C ALA A 16 -1.68 -13.03 -25.04
N LEU A 17 -0.45 -12.69 -25.42
CA LEU A 17 0.74 -12.77 -24.58
C LEU A 17 0.70 -11.69 -23.49
N SER A 18 0.27 -12.06 -22.28
CA SER A 18 0.40 -11.23 -21.09
C SER A 18 1.84 -11.27 -20.58
N LEU A 19 2.68 -10.36 -21.10
CA LEU A 19 4.04 -10.12 -20.61
C LEU A 19 3.99 -9.52 -19.19
N PRO A 20 4.80 -10.00 -18.22
CA PRO A 20 4.89 -9.40 -16.90
C PRO A 20 5.69 -8.10 -16.99
N ALA A 21 5.01 -6.96 -16.94
CA ALA A 21 5.65 -5.67 -17.13
C ALA A 21 6.36 -5.18 -15.86
N CYS A 22 7.70 -5.24 -15.84
CA CYS A 22 8.50 -4.57 -14.82
C CYS A 22 9.03 -3.20 -15.30
N GLY A 23 8.22 -2.16 -15.10
CA GLY A 23 8.61 -1.14 -14.12
C GLY A 23 8.08 -1.59 -12.75
N GLY A 24 8.54 -1.02 -11.63
CA GLY A 24 8.19 -1.46 -10.27
C GLY A 24 6.72 -1.87 -10.16
N SER A 25 6.46 -3.18 -10.11
CA SER A 25 5.14 -3.71 -10.47
C SER A 25 4.25 -3.67 -9.24
N VAL A 26 3.60 -2.52 -9.07
CA VAL A 26 2.60 -2.31 -8.04
C VAL A 26 1.41 -3.26 -8.30
N ARG A 27 1.42 -4.40 -7.62
CA ARG A 27 0.35 -5.39 -7.66
C ARG A 27 -0.83 -4.82 -6.89
N ARG A 28 -1.90 -4.52 -7.63
CA ARG A 28 -3.18 -4.04 -7.09
C ARG A 28 -4.01 -5.24 -6.62
N ASN A 29 -4.10 -5.43 -5.31
CA ASN A 29 -4.90 -6.48 -4.70
C ASN A 29 -6.26 -5.89 -4.28
N LEU A 30 -7.37 -6.32 -4.89
CA LEU A 30 -8.69 -5.79 -4.56
C LEU A 30 -9.14 -6.29 -3.18
N ILE A 31 -9.10 -5.42 -2.17
CA ILE A 31 -9.47 -5.76 -0.79
C ILE A 31 -10.91 -5.35 -0.43
N PHE A 32 -11.52 -4.46 -1.21
CA PHE A 32 -12.88 -3.95 -0.97
C PHE A 32 -13.57 -3.57 -2.28
N ASP A 33 -14.83 -3.94 -2.45
CA ASP A 33 -15.68 -3.55 -3.58
C ASP A 33 -17.14 -3.41 -3.11
N GLN A 34 -17.58 -2.18 -2.86
CA GLN A 34 -18.95 -1.88 -2.44
C GLN A 34 -19.64 -1.01 -3.49
N GLN A 35 -20.91 -1.32 -3.78
CA GLN A 35 -21.76 -0.50 -4.63
C GLN A 35 -22.96 0.01 -3.85
N VAL A 36 -22.99 1.32 -3.60
CA VAL A 36 -24.10 2.03 -2.96
C VAL A 36 -25.05 2.52 -4.04
N ARG A 37 -26.35 2.22 -3.90
CA ARG A 37 -27.41 2.82 -4.72
C ARG A 37 -27.82 4.12 -4.06
N LEU A 38 -27.76 5.22 -4.81
CA LEU A 38 -28.22 6.52 -4.33
C LEU A 38 -29.73 6.61 -4.53
N GLY A 39 -30.43 7.29 -3.62
CA GLY A 39 -31.87 7.50 -3.73
C GLY A 39 -32.22 8.33 -4.98
N HIS A 40 -33.38 8.06 -5.58
CA HIS A 40 -33.91 8.89 -6.66
C HIS A 40 -34.38 10.24 -6.11
N GLY A 41 -34.11 11.33 -6.83
CA GLY A 41 -34.51 12.68 -6.44
C GLY A 41 -33.37 13.50 -5.83
N ARG A 42 -33.69 14.53 -5.04
CA ARG A 42 -32.71 15.50 -4.51
C ARG A 42 -31.80 14.89 -3.46
N PHE A 43 -30.51 14.78 -3.78
CA PHE A 43 -29.44 14.44 -2.87
C PHE A 43 -28.83 15.70 -2.23
N VAL A 44 -28.86 15.77 -0.89
CA VAL A 44 -28.20 16.79 -0.07
C VAL A 44 -27.69 16.12 1.21
N GLY A 45 -26.38 16.04 1.39
CA GLY A 45 -25.75 15.50 2.60
C GLY A 45 -24.56 14.59 2.29
N PRO A 46 -23.73 14.25 3.30
CA PRO A 46 -22.69 13.26 3.16
C PRO A 46 -23.27 11.84 3.21
N ILE A 47 -22.85 11.00 2.28
CA ILE A 47 -22.90 9.54 2.43
C ILE A 47 -21.53 9.13 2.89
N GLU A 48 -21.45 8.62 4.12
CA GLU A 48 -20.25 7.96 4.62
C GLU A 48 -20.32 6.49 4.22
N VAL A 49 -19.22 6.00 3.63
CA VAL A 49 -19.02 4.58 3.32
C VAL A 49 -17.77 4.12 4.03
N ASP A 50 -17.92 3.20 4.98
CA ASP A 50 -16.81 2.57 5.70
C ASP A 50 -15.86 1.89 4.70
N VAL A 51 -14.57 2.10 4.87
CA VAL A 51 -13.51 1.49 4.05
C VAL A 51 -12.40 0.93 4.95
N PRO A 52 -11.66 -0.11 4.51
CA PRO A 52 -10.55 -0.64 5.30
C PRO A 52 -9.53 0.46 5.64
N ARG A 53 -8.95 0.41 6.85
CA ARG A 53 -7.91 1.35 7.30
C ARG A 53 -6.52 0.77 7.04
N ARG A 54 -5.54 1.64 6.80
CA ARG A 54 -4.15 1.22 6.51
C ARG A 54 -3.50 0.42 7.65
N ALA A 55 -3.80 0.80 8.90
CA ALA A 55 -3.32 0.11 10.10
C ALA A 55 -3.80 -1.36 10.19
N ASP A 56 -4.98 -1.67 9.65
CA ASP A 56 -5.52 -3.04 9.64
C ASP A 56 -4.87 -3.90 8.51
N HIS A 57 -4.07 -3.29 7.63
CA HIS A 57 -3.44 -3.90 6.45
C HIS A 57 -1.90 -3.69 6.41
N GLN A 58 -1.22 -3.87 7.54
CA GLN A 58 0.25 -3.83 7.62
C GLN A 58 0.89 -2.51 7.14
N GLU A 59 0.18 -1.38 7.24
CA GLU A 59 0.62 -0.06 6.75
C GLU A 59 0.89 0.01 5.24
N ARG A 60 0.32 -0.90 4.45
CA ARG A 60 0.44 -0.92 2.98
C ARG A 60 -0.39 0.20 2.34
N ASP A 61 0.18 0.90 1.35
CA ASP A 61 -0.56 1.94 0.62
C ASP A 61 -1.77 1.38 -0.13
N PHE A 62 -2.82 2.20 -0.29
CA PHE A 62 -4.02 1.83 -1.02
C PHE A 62 -4.29 2.76 -2.20
N GLU A 63 -4.95 2.25 -3.24
CA GLU A 63 -5.63 3.01 -4.29
C GLU A 63 -7.14 2.86 -4.11
N ILE A 64 -7.82 3.95 -3.76
CA ILE A 64 -9.27 4.05 -3.80
C ILE A 64 -9.67 4.40 -5.23
N VAL A 65 -10.55 3.61 -5.84
CA VAL A 65 -11.24 3.96 -7.08
C VAL A 65 -12.72 4.19 -6.78
N ALA A 66 -13.11 5.46 -6.74
CA ALA A 66 -14.50 5.89 -6.63
C ALA A 66 -15.09 6.07 -8.04
N GLU A 67 -16.20 5.41 -8.32
CA GLU A 67 -16.84 5.41 -9.63
C GLU A 67 -18.33 5.73 -9.51
N LEU A 68 -18.74 6.91 -9.94
CA LEU A 68 -20.12 7.35 -9.94
C LEU A 68 -20.71 7.20 -11.34
N THR A 69 -21.75 6.38 -11.48
CA THR A 69 -22.54 6.26 -12.71
C THR A 69 -23.93 6.79 -12.44
N THR A 70 -24.41 7.74 -13.25
CA THR A 70 -25.76 8.34 -13.11
C THR A 70 -26.38 8.58 -14.48
N GLY A 71 -27.71 8.57 -14.53
CA GLY A 71 -28.43 9.31 -15.57
C GLY A 71 -27.99 10.77 -15.53
N CYS A 72 -27.80 11.38 -16.69
CA CYS A 72 -27.21 12.71 -16.77
C CYS A 72 -28.17 13.76 -16.18
N THR A 73 -27.86 14.39 -15.04
CA THR A 73 -28.71 15.38 -14.32
C THR A 73 -27.81 16.41 -13.61
N PRO A 74 -28.26 17.49 -12.93
CA PRO A 74 -27.37 18.64 -12.65
C PRO A 74 -26.14 18.37 -11.75
N GLN A 75 -25.29 19.40 -11.67
CA GLN A 75 -23.89 19.36 -11.30
C GLN A 75 -23.59 18.82 -9.89
N LEU A 76 -23.07 17.59 -9.81
CA LEU A 76 -22.48 17.05 -8.58
C LEU A 76 -21.06 17.60 -8.39
N THR A 77 -20.80 18.33 -7.31
CA THR A 77 -19.42 18.53 -6.81
C THR A 77 -19.10 17.36 -5.89
N LEU A 78 -18.23 16.44 -6.32
CA LEU A 78 -17.64 15.47 -5.39
C LEU A 78 -16.50 16.13 -4.63
N VAL A 79 -16.38 15.80 -3.36
CA VAL A 79 -15.20 16.09 -2.55
C VAL A 79 -14.60 14.76 -2.11
N PHE A 80 -13.28 14.68 -2.13
CA PHE A 80 -12.54 13.45 -1.95
C PHE A 80 -11.79 13.41 -0.60
N PRO A 81 -11.26 12.25 -0.15
CA PRO A 81 -10.63 12.12 1.16
C PRO A 81 -9.45 13.07 1.41
N ASP A 82 -8.70 13.40 0.36
CA ASP A 82 -7.60 14.38 0.37
C ASP A 82 -8.05 15.86 0.39
N GLY A 83 -9.36 16.10 0.27
CA GLY A 83 -9.96 17.43 0.18
C GLY A 83 -10.03 18.01 -1.25
N GLU A 84 -9.62 17.28 -2.28
CA GLU A 84 -9.83 17.71 -3.68
C GLU A 84 -11.35 17.77 -3.97
N THR A 85 -11.79 18.84 -4.65
CA THR A 85 -13.18 19.02 -5.07
C THR A 85 -13.28 18.97 -6.60
N ARG A 86 -14.27 18.27 -7.16
CA ARG A 86 -14.42 18.09 -8.61
C ARG A 86 -15.89 18.09 -9.06
N PRO A 87 -16.30 19.02 -9.94
CA PRO A 87 -17.65 19.07 -10.51
C PRO A 87 -17.86 18.03 -11.62
N ILE A 88 -19.11 17.58 -11.79
CA ILE A 88 -19.53 16.42 -12.62
C ILE A 88 -20.82 16.76 -13.39
N GLY A 89 -20.91 16.34 -14.65
CA GLY A 89 -21.83 16.90 -15.65
C GLY A 89 -23.28 16.38 -15.71
N ALA A 90 -24.07 17.00 -16.60
CA ALA A 90 -25.55 16.98 -16.62
C ALA A 90 -26.17 16.83 -18.02
N ALA A 91 -27.36 16.19 -18.16
CA ALA A 91 -28.25 16.16 -19.35
C ALA A 91 -29.44 15.16 -19.33
N ASP A 92 -30.61 15.49 -18.75
CA ASP A 92 -31.82 14.66 -18.92
C ASP A 92 -32.84 15.40 -19.81
N ALA A 93 -33.27 14.73 -20.88
CA ALA A 93 -34.28 15.22 -21.81
C ALA A 93 -35.72 14.88 -21.37
N SER A 94 -35.92 13.75 -20.69
CA SER A 94 -37.24 13.32 -20.19
C SER A 94 -37.81 14.27 -19.14
N TRP A 95 -36.91 14.93 -18.38
CA TRP A 95 -37.27 15.93 -17.39
C TRP A 95 -37.74 17.25 -18.03
N GLN A 96 -37.19 17.63 -19.19
CA GLN A 96 -37.70 18.77 -19.97
C GLN A 96 -39.13 18.49 -20.45
N ASP A 97 -39.44 17.28 -20.94
CA ASP A 97 -40.81 16.92 -21.32
C ASP A 97 -41.77 16.88 -20.13
N LEU A 98 -41.33 16.47 -18.93
CA LEU A 98 -42.20 16.46 -17.75
C LEU A 98 -42.44 17.89 -17.23
N LEU A 99 -41.42 18.75 -17.22
CA LEU A 99 -41.56 20.16 -16.88
C LEU A 99 -42.39 20.92 -17.92
N ALA A 100 -42.20 20.67 -19.21
CA ALA A 100 -43.04 21.24 -20.28
C ALA A 100 -44.50 20.78 -20.15
N ARG A 101 -44.75 19.49 -19.86
CA ARG A 101 -46.12 18.98 -19.61
C ARG A 101 -46.76 19.57 -18.36
N ARG A 102 -45.98 19.91 -17.31
CA ARG A 102 -46.49 20.59 -16.11
C ARG A 102 -46.69 22.09 -16.32
N ALA A 103 -45.84 22.75 -17.09
CA ALA A 103 -45.97 24.17 -17.43
C ALA A 103 -47.08 24.44 -18.47
N ALA A 104 -47.39 23.45 -19.32
CA ALA A 104 -48.50 23.50 -20.27
C ALA A 104 -49.82 22.93 -19.71
N ALA A 105 -49.81 22.32 -18.52
CA ALA A 105 -51.04 21.92 -17.85
C ALA A 105 -51.78 23.18 -17.38
N PRO A 106 -53.05 23.40 -17.78
CA PRO A 106 -53.83 24.51 -17.24
C PRO A 106 -53.96 24.33 -15.74
N GLU A 107 -53.73 25.42 -15.00
CA GLU A 107 -53.84 25.45 -13.54
C GLU A 107 -55.21 24.92 -13.12
N PRO A 108 -55.30 23.92 -12.22
CA PRO A 108 -56.59 23.38 -11.79
C PRO A 108 -57.39 24.51 -11.15
N ALA A 109 -58.52 24.88 -11.76
CA ALA A 109 -59.30 26.05 -11.41
C ALA A 109 -59.50 26.14 -9.90
N ALA A 110 -59.03 27.24 -9.30
CA ALA A 110 -58.91 27.38 -7.86
C ALA A 110 -60.26 27.10 -7.16
N VAL A 111 -60.33 25.99 -6.43
CA VAL A 111 -61.47 25.67 -5.57
C VAL A 111 -61.48 26.72 -4.46
N ALA A 112 -62.49 27.59 -4.49
CA ALA A 112 -62.61 28.70 -3.55
C ALA A 112 -62.64 28.17 -2.10
N ALA A 113 -61.62 28.52 -1.32
CA ALA A 113 -61.53 28.14 0.08
C ALA A 113 -62.62 28.85 0.91
N PRO A 114 -63.30 28.16 1.83
CA PRO A 114 -64.28 28.79 2.71
C PRO A 114 -63.59 29.74 3.70
N ALA A 115 -64.25 30.87 4.01
CA ALA A 115 -63.70 31.90 4.86
C ALA A 115 -63.48 31.43 6.31
N ALA A 116 -62.29 31.72 6.86
CA ALA A 116 -61.96 31.45 8.25
C ALA A 116 -62.53 32.53 9.19
N PRO A 117 -62.95 32.18 10.42
CA PRO A 117 -63.51 33.14 11.38
C PRO A 117 -62.40 33.95 12.08
N ALA A 118 -62.74 35.18 12.47
CA ALA A 118 -61.84 36.07 13.21
C ALA A 118 -61.74 35.68 14.69
N THR A 119 -60.53 35.73 15.26
CA THR A 119 -60.28 35.64 16.70
C THR A 119 -59.58 36.89 17.20
N SER A 120 -60.25 37.61 18.09
CA SER A 120 -59.73 38.74 18.87
C SER A 120 -58.84 38.26 20.03
N SER A 121 -57.82 39.04 20.39
CA SER A 121 -57.15 38.95 21.70
C SER A 121 -56.55 40.32 22.10
N PRO A 122 -56.69 40.79 23.36
CA PRO A 122 -56.29 42.15 23.77
C PRO A 122 -55.09 42.25 24.73
N ASP A 123 -54.58 43.48 24.84
CA ASP A 123 -53.96 44.18 25.98
C ASP A 123 -52.82 43.56 26.84
N ALA A 124 -51.65 44.21 26.77
CA ALA A 124 -50.91 44.85 27.89
C ALA A 124 -49.44 45.13 27.46
N ALA A 125 -48.69 46.15 27.89
CA ALA A 125 -48.87 47.51 28.43
C ALA A 125 -47.48 47.95 28.95
N SER A 126 -47.17 49.25 28.92
CA SER A 126 -45.97 49.91 29.47
C SER A 126 -44.59 49.66 28.82
N ASP A 127 -43.67 50.64 28.72
CA ASP A 127 -43.74 52.11 28.68
C ASP A 127 -42.33 52.71 28.45
N SER A 128 -42.26 53.75 27.61
CA SER A 128 -41.20 54.80 27.50
C SER A 128 -39.76 54.38 27.12
N VAL A 129 -38.79 55.24 26.77
CA VAL A 129 -38.71 56.73 26.67
C VAL A 129 -38.17 57.18 25.27
N ALA A 130 -38.16 58.50 25.03
CA ALA A 130 -37.56 59.30 23.94
C ALA A 130 -36.04 59.06 23.68
N ALA A 131 -35.39 59.55 22.60
CA ALA A 131 -35.62 60.78 21.81
C ALA A 131 -35.15 60.63 20.33
N GLU A 132 -35.81 61.25 19.35
CA GLU A 132 -35.44 62.54 18.70
C GLU A 132 -34.12 62.46 17.89
N ALA A 133 -34.10 62.64 16.55
CA ALA A 133 -34.56 63.85 15.85
C ALA A 133 -35.17 63.60 14.46
N ALA A 134 -35.96 64.58 13.99
CA ALA A 134 -36.62 64.58 12.68
C ALA A 134 -35.86 65.42 11.64
N ILE A 135 -36.05 65.09 10.36
CA ILE A 135 -35.81 65.99 9.22
C ILE A 135 -37.08 66.02 8.37
N THR A 136 -37.74 67.18 8.32
CA THR A 136 -38.96 67.43 7.53
C THR A 136 -38.65 67.74 6.05
N PRO A 137 -39.64 67.59 5.14
CA PRO A 137 -39.42 67.62 3.69
C PRO A 137 -39.72 68.98 3.03
N ALA A 138 -39.12 69.18 1.85
CA ALA A 138 -39.54 70.14 0.82
C ALA A 138 -39.19 69.53 -0.56
N GLY A 139 -39.98 69.65 -1.62
CA GLY A 139 -41.31 70.25 -1.80
C GLY A 139 -41.99 69.68 -3.07
N PRO A 140 -43.16 70.20 -3.50
CA PRO A 140 -43.97 69.56 -4.53
C PRO A 140 -43.52 69.90 -5.95
N GLY A 141 -43.11 68.88 -6.72
CA GLY A 141 -42.90 68.97 -8.16
C GLY A 141 -43.98 68.21 -8.93
N VAL A 142 -45.02 68.90 -9.40
CA VAL A 142 -46.01 68.31 -10.32
C VAL A 142 -45.37 68.19 -11.70
N VAL A 143 -44.85 67.00 -12.01
CA VAL A 143 -44.38 66.67 -13.36
C VAL A 143 -45.50 65.94 -14.08
N ALA A 144 -45.83 66.40 -15.30
CA ALA A 144 -46.96 65.88 -16.07
C ALA A 144 -46.84 64.38 -16.34
N ALA A 145 -47.97 63.67 -16.29
CA ALA A 145 -48.03 62.25 -16.62
C ALA A 145 -47.63 62.04 -18.09
N ALA A 146 -46.43 61.49 -18.31
CA ALA A 146 -46.03 60.95 -19.59
C ALA A 146 -46.99 59.80 -19.97
N PRO A 147 -47.28 59.59 -21.27
CA PRO A 147 -48.15 58.49 -21.69
C PRO A 147 -47.55 57.16 -21.22
N VAL A 148 -48.40 56.28 -20.67
CA VAL A 148 -48.02 54.94 -20.27
C VAL A 148 -47.56 54.18 -21.51
N ALA A 149 -46.25 54.10 -21.71
CA ALA A 149 -45.67 53.26 -22.73
C ALA A 149 -46.11 51.83 -22.46
N THR A 150 -46.72 51.18 -23.46
CA THR A 150 -47.07 49.76 -23.40
C THR A 150 -45.80 48.96 -23.17
N GLY A 151 -45.60 48.53 -21.92
CA GLY A 151 -44.41 47.79 -21.51
C GLY A 151 -44.28 46.53 -22.35
N ARG A 152 -43.26 46.46 -23.19
CA ARG A 152 -42.83 45.19 -23.77
C ARG A 152 -42.23 44.38 -22.63
N TRP A 153 -42.97 43.38 -22.17
CA TRP A 153 -42.46 42.36 -21.26
C TRP A 153 -41.30 41.64 -21.94
N GLN A 154 -40.08 42.05 -21.64
CA GLN A 154 -38.88 41.32 -22.00
C GLN A 154 -38.59 40.36 -20.86
N ALA A 155 -38.56 39.06 -21.16
CA ALA A 155 -38.11 38.06 -20.20
C ALA A 155 -36.62 38.28 -19.93
N VAL A 156 -36.30 38.85 -18.76
CA VAL A 156 -34.93 39.02 -18.30
C VAL A 156 -34.57 37.80 -17.46
N THR A 157 -33.80 36.87 -18.04
CA THR A 157 -33.25 35.73 -17.32
C THR A 157 -32.14 36.22 -16.39
N THR A 158 -32.49 36.60 -15.17
CA THR A 158 -31.53 36.95 -14.13
C THR A 158 -30.73 35.73 -13.71
N GLU A 159 -29.40 35.87 -13.61
CA GLU A 159 -28.57 34.84 -12.99
C GLU A 159 -28.91 34.70 -11.51
N SER A 160 -29.51 33.57 -11.14
CA SER A 160 -29.74 33.15 -9.76
C SER A 160 -28.45 32.75 -9.04
N TRP A 161 -27.37 32.50 -9.80
CA TRP A 161 -26.01 32.28 -9.31
C TRP A 161 -24.99 32.62 -10.44
N PRO A 162 -23.77 33.09 -10.10
CA PRO A 162 -22.81 33.58 -11.10
C PRO A 162 -22.39 32.52 -12.13
N GLY A 163 -22.56 32.82 -13.41
CA GLY A 163 -22.16 31.94 -14.53
C GLY A 163 -23.27 31.06 -15.11
N GLN A 164 -24.50 31.20 -14.60
CA GLN A 164 -25.68 30.43 -15.05
C GLN A 164 -25.94 30.51 -16.57
N LEU A 165 -25.68 31.66 -17.22
CA LEU A 165 -25.93 31.85 -18.66
C LEU A 165 -24.82 31.25 -19.53
N GLN A 166 -23.56 31.35 -19.11
CA GLN A 166 -22.44 30.68 -19.79
C GLN A 166 -22.58 29.15 -19.70
N PHE A 167 -23.01 28.65 -18.55
CA PHE A 167 -23.40 27.26 -18.33
C PHE A 167 -24.52 26.80 -19.29
N GLN A 168 -25.56 27.64 -19.51
CA GLN A 168 -26.63 27.34 -20.47
C GLN A 168 -26.12 27.25 -21.93
N ALA A 169 -25.19 28.11 -22.34
CA ALA A 169 -24.65 28.11 -23.70
C ALA A 169 -23.71 26.92 -23.99
N GLU A 170 -22.97 26.42 -23.00
CA GLU A 170 -22.09 25.25 -23.18
C GLU A 170 -22.83 23.90 -23.11
N ARG A 171 -24.03 23.88 -22.53
CA ARG A 171 -24.90 22.69 -22.35
C ARG A 171 -25.30 22.06 -23.69
N GLU A 172 -25.79 22.84 -24.65
CA GLU A 172 -26.26 22.31 -25.95
C GLU A 172 -25.15 21.57 -26.72
N ARG A 173 -23.90 21.98 -26.54
CA ARG A 173 -22.75 21.45 -27.28
C ARG A 173 -22.18 20.14 -26.70
N ARG A 174 -22.46 19.81 -25.44
CA ARG A 174 -21.84 18.66 -24.73
C ARG A 174 -22.71 17.40 -24.71
N CYS A 175 -24.02 17.53 -24.94
CA CYS A 175 -25.01 16.51 -24.56
C CYS A 175 -25.66 15.78 -25.74
N ALA A 176 -25.14 15.97 -26.96
CA ALA A 176 -25.70 15.42 -28.19
C ALA A 176 -25.36 13.93 -28.48
N GLY A 177 -24.66 13.25 -27.57
CA GLY A 177 -24.05 11.92 -27.82
C GLY A 177 -24.51 10.76 -26.92
N GLU A 178 -24.46 10.91 -25.59
CA GLU A 178 -24.58 9.77 -24.66
C GLU A 178 -25.57 10.04 -23.49
N ARG A 179 -26.33 9.01 -23.09
CA ARG A 179 -27.42 9.11 -22.09
C ARG A 179 -27.02 8.86 -20.64
N THR A 180 -25.76 8.50 -20.38
CA THR A 180 -25.27 8.12 -19.05
C THR A 180 -23.91 8.74 -18.80
N TYR A 181 -23.72 9.34 -17.64
CA TYR A 181 -22.45 9.92 -17.23
C TYR A 181 -21.72 8.98 -16.25
N ARG A 182 -20.39 8.86 -16.41
CA ARG A 182 -19.51 8.08 -15.53
C ARG A 182 -18.31 8.92 -15.08
N LEU A 183 -18.23 9.25 -13.79
CA LEU A 183 -16.97 9.71 -13.20
C LEU A 183 -16.18 8.51 -12.69
N ARG A 184 -14.88 8.51 -12.92
CA ARG A 184 -13.91 7.75 -12.14
C ARG A 184 -12.94 8.73 -11.47
N TYR A 185 -12.79 8.59 -10.17
CA TYR A 185 -11.78 9.24 -9.36
C TYR A 185 -10.86 8.19 -8.74
N VAL A 186 -9.60 8.57 -8.49
CA VAL A 186 -8.55 7.69 -7.98
C VAL A 186 -7.70 8.46 -6.98
N SER A 187 -7.54 7.96 -5.76
CA SER A 187 -6.72 8.59 -4.70
C SER A 187 -6.02 7.58 -3.81
N ALA A 188 -4.98 8.02 -3.10
CA ALA A 188 -4.29 7.24 -2.09
C ALA A 188 -4.90 7.52 -0.71
N LEU A 189 -5.23 6.46 0.04
CA LEU A 189 -6.16 6.54 1.19
C LEU A 189 -5.59 7.31 2.41
N ASP A 190 -6.49 8.02 3.10
CA ASP A 190 -6.27 8.64 4.41
C ASP A 190 -6.45 7.65 5.59
N GLU A 191 -6.09 8.01 6.81
CA GLU A 191 -6.19 7.09 7.95
C GLU A 191 -7.61 6.93 8.54
N ARG A 192 -8.66 7.54 7.95
CA ARG A 192 -9.96 7.73 8.63
C ARG A 192 -10.87 6.52 8.62
N GLY A 193 -10.75 5.64 7.64
CA GLY A 193 -11.58 4.42 7.53
C GLY A 193 -13.01 4.65 7.06
N ALA A 194 -13.36 5.84 6.58
CA ALA A 194 -14.63 6.14 5.95
C ALA A 194 -14.45 7.20 4.86
N ILE A 195 -15.19 7.05 3.75
CA ILE A 195 -15.22 8.02 2.65
C ILE A 195 -16.54 8.78 2.71
N GLY A 196 -16.49 10.09 2.94
CA GLY A 196 -17.63 10.98 2.85
C GLY A 196 -17.85 11.48 1.42
N VAL A 197 -19.07 11.33 0.90
CA VAL A 197 -19.47 11.79 -0.44
C VAL A 197 -20.67 12.73 -0.30
N TRP A 198 -20.52 14.02 -0.61
CA TRP A 198 -21.61 15.00 -0.56
C TRP A 198 -21.80 15.76 -1.86
N ALA A 199 -22.81 16.64 -1.90
CA ALA A 199 -23.03 17.62 -2.96
C ALA A 199 -23.37 18.98 -2.33
N GLU A 200 -22.78 20.07 -2.84
CA GLU A 200 -22.94 21.43 -2.30
C GLU A 200 -24.31 22.06 -2.61
N VAL A 201 -24.95 21.60 -3.67
CA VAL A 201 -26.29 22.03 -4.11
C VAL A 201 -27.18 20.79 -4.31
N PRO A 202 -28.51 20.88 -4.14
CA PRO A 202 -29.40 19.72 -4.27
C PRO A 202 -29.42 19.15 -5.70
N GLN A 203 -28.91 17.93 -5.86
CA GLN A 203 -28.84 17.27 -7.18
C GLN A 203 -29.95 16.24 -7.35
N GLU A 204 -30.70 16.33 -8.45
CA GLU A 204 -31.68 15.31 -8.82
C GLU A 204 -30.96 14.11 -9.41
N LEU A 205 -30.90 12.98 -8.70
CA LEU A 205 -30.24 11.77 -9.16
C LEU A 205 -31.23 10.81 -9.84
N ALA A 206 -30.86 10.34 -11.03
CA ALA A 206 -31.58 9.31 -11.79
C ALA A 206 -30.73 8.02 -11.83
N GLU A 207 -31.22 6.95 -11.19
CA GLU A 207 -30.56 5.64 -11.08
C GLU A 207 -29.09 5.63 -10.61
N ALA A 208 -28.66 6.67 -9.87
CA ALA A 208 -27.25 6.86 -9.56
C ALA A 208 -26.66 5.75 -8.68
N ARG A 209 -25.46 5.28 -9.04
CA ARG A 209 -24.71 4.20 -8.40
C ARG A 209 -23.30 4.67 -8.13
N LEU A 210 -22.92 4.70 -6.86
CA LEU A 210 -21.54 4.90 -6.43
C LEU A 210 -20.90 3.54 -6.18
N ARG A 211 -19.84 3.20 -6.92
CA ARG A 211 -19.03 2.01 -6.67
C ARG A 211 -17.66 2.43 -6.15
N LEU A 212 -17.33 1.96 -4.95
CA LEU A 212 -16.06 2.18 -4.28
C LEU A 212 -15.27 0.88 -4.30
N ARG A 213 -14.07 0.92 -4.88
CA ARG A 213 -13.12 -0.19 -4.87
C ARG A 213 -11.84 0.26 -4.19
N VAL A 214 -11.39 -0.46 -3.16
CA VAL A 214 -10.08 -0.20 -2.55
C VAL A 214 -9.15 -1.33 -2.96
N PHE A 215 -8.03 -0.94 -3.60
CA PHE A 215 -6.95 -1.84 -3.96
C PHE A 215 -5.79 -1.59 -2.99
N GLU A 216 -5.32 -2.65 -2.33
CA GLU A 216 -4.04 -2.65 -1.65
C GLU A 216 -2.93 -2.63 -2.71
N LEU A 217 -2.02 -1.66 -2.60
CA LEU A 217 -0.88 -1.48 -3.48
C LEU A 217 0.32 -2.18 -2.89
N ILE A 218 0.77 -3.24 -3.56
CA ILE A 218 1.91 -4.03 -3.12
C ILE A 218 3.04 -3.81 -4.12
N ASP A 219 4.15 -3.22 -3.70
CA ASP A 219 5.38 -3.24 -4.48
C ASP A 219 5.90 -4.69 -4.51
N ALA A 220 5.62 -5.39 -5.60
CA ALA A 220 6.03 -6.76 -5.79
C ALA A 220 7.56 -6.89 -5.97
N GLY A 221 8.25 -5.80 -6.33
CA GLY A 221 9.72 -5.74 -6.34
C GLY A 221 10.26 -5.73 -4.93
N ALA A 222 9.75 -4.86 -4.06
CA ALA A 222 10.16 -4.81 -2.65
C ALA A 222 9.82 -6.11 -1.88
N GLU A 223 8.65 -6.72 -2.11
CA GLU A 223 8.33 -8.03 -1.53
C GLU A 223 9.29 -9.13 -2.03
N ALA A 224 9.66 -9.11 -3.32
CA ALA A 224 10.60 -10.07 -3.89
C ALA A 224 12.04 -9.88 -3.36
N GLU A 225 12.48 -8.63 -3.17
CA GLU A 225 13.79 -8.30 -2.57
C GLU A 225 13.87 -8.81 -1.12
N VAL A 226 12.87 -8.50 -0.28
CA VAL A 226 12.80 -9.02 1.10
C VAL A 226 12.71 -10.55 1.13
N ALA A 227 12.02 -11.18 0.17
CA ALA A 227 11.99 -12.63 0.06
C ALA A 227 13.37 -13.22 -0.33
N ALA A 228 14.06 -12.57 -1.27
CA ALA A 228 15.41 -12.96 -1.71
C ALA A 228 16.45 -12.76 -0.59
N GLU A 229 16.38 -11.68 0.19
CA GLU A 229 17.21 -11.49 1.39
C GLU A 229 16.99 -12.61 2.42
N ARG A 230 15.73 -12.97 2.69
CA ARG A 230 15.39 -14.08 3.59
C ARG A 230 15.84 -15.44 3.07
N GLU A 231 15.92 -15.63 1.75
CA GLU A 231 16.46 -16.84 1.14
C GLU A 231 17.99 -16.87 1.16
N ALA A 232 18.64 -15.74 0.89
CA ALA A 232 20.08 -15.56 1.03
C ALA A 232 20.53 -15.79 2.48
N GLU A 233 19.82 -15.24 3.47
CA GLU A 233 20.15 -15.43 4.89
C GLU A 233 19.94 -16.88 5.33
N ARG A 234 18.83 -17.53 4.93
CA ARG A 234 18.65 -18.98 5.14
C ARG A 234 19.79 -19.80 4.53
N THR A 235 20.27 -19.41 3.35
CA THR A 235 21.40 -20.06 2.66
C THR A 235 22.72 -19.84 3.41
N ARG A 236 22.99 -18.63 3.91
CA ARG A 236 24.16 -18.34 4.76
C ARG A 236 24.13 -19.15 6.04
N LEU A 237 23.00 -19.22 6.74
CA LEU A 237 22.84 -20.00 7.96
C LEU A 237 23.00 -21.49 7.71
N ALA A 238 22.47 -22.03 6.60
CA ALA A 238 22.68 -23.41 6.20
C ALA A 238 24.16 -23.72 5.87
N ALA A 239 24.84 -22.84 5.14
CA ALA A 239 26.26 -22.96 4.83
C ALA A 239 27.14 -22.86 6.09
N ALA A 240 26.81 -21.98 7.03
CA ALA A 240 27.49 -21.87 8.32
C ALA A 240 27.31 -23.14 9.17
N ALA A 241 26.09 -23.69 9.23
CA ALA A 241 25.81 -24.95 9.91
C ALA A 241 26.56 -26.14 9.28
N GLN A 242 26.67 -26.19 7.95
CA GLN A 242 27.48 -27.20 7.26
C GLN A 242 28.97 -27.02 7.58
N ALA A 243 29.50 -25.80 7.54
CA ALA A 243 30.90 -25.52 7.88
C ALA A 243 31.22 -25.91 9.34
N GLU A 244 30.30 -25.67 10.28
CA GLU A 244 30.44 -26.14 11.66
C GLU A 244 30.41 -27.68 11.75
N ALA A 245 29.53 -28.34 11.01
CA ALA A 245 29.48 -29.81 10.94
C ALA A 245 30.79 -30.40 10.36
N GLU A 246 31.36 -29.78 9.32
CA GLU A 246 32.66 -30.17 8.77
C GLU A 246 33.82 -29.91 9.74
N GLN A 247 33.81 -28.79 10.48
CA GLN A 247 34.79 -28.54 11.54
C GLN A 247 34.69 -29.58 12.66
N ARG A 248 33.47 -29.91 13.11
CA ARG A 248 33.23 -30.98 14.10
C ARG A 248 33.74 -32.34 13.58
N ALA A 249 33.48 -32.68 12.31
CA ALA A 249 33.96 -33.92 11.69
C ALA A 249 35.50 -33.96 11.58
N ARG A 250 36.15 -32.85 11.20
CA ARG A 250 37.63 -32.75 11.19
C ARG A 250 38.22 -32.84 12.59
N ALA A 251 37.62 -32.19 13.58
CA ALA A 251 38.05 -32.27 14.97
C ALA A 251 37.93 -33.72 15.50
N GLN A 252 36.84 -34.42 15.20
CA GLN A 252 36.68 -35.84 15.51
C GLN A 252 37.78 -36.69 14.84
N ALA A 253 38.01 -36.51 13.53
CA ALA A 253 39.06 -37.25 12.81
C ALA A 253 40.46 -37.00 13.38
N GLN A 254 40.77 -35.77 13.81
CA GLN A 254 42.07 -35.42 14.36
C GLN A 254 42.25 -35.87 15.82
N VAL A 255 41.16 -36.03 16.59
CA VAL A 255 41.18 -36.74 17.87
C VAL A 255 41.52 -38.22 17.68
N THR A 256 40.98 -38.88 16.65
CA THR A 256 41.30 -40.29 16.35
C THR A 256 42.79 -40.53 16.10
N ILE A 257 43.47 -39.60 15.42
CA ILE A 257 44.91 -39.74 15.08
C ILE A 257 45.82 -39.56 16.31
N ASN A 258 45.44 -38.71 17.27
CA ASN A 258 46.22 -38.50 18.50
C ASN A 258 45.89 -39.50 19.63
N ALA A 259 44.95 -40.43 19.42
CA ALA A 259 44.50 -41.38 20.42
C ALA A 259 45.42 -42.62 20.60
N GLU A 260 46.53 -42.73 19.85
CA GLU A 260 47.59 -43.72 20.11
C GLU A 260 48.44 -43.40 21.37
N VAL A 261 48.18 -42.27 22.05
CA VAL A 261 48.84 -41.92 23.30
C VAL A 261 48.17 -42.61 24.49
N ALA A 262 48.73 -43.77 24.87
CA ALA A 262 48.59 -44.44 26.16
C ALA A 262 47.17 -44.38 26.78
N ALA A 263 46.27 -45.26 26.30
CA ALA A 263 44.91 -45.39 26.82
C ALA A 263 44.89 -45.50 28.35
N ARG A 264 44.38 -44.46 29.02
CA ARG A 264 44.03 -44.55 30.45
C ARG A 264 43.01 -45.67 30.61
N PRO A 265 43.18 -46.60 31.56
CA PRO A 265 42.28 -47.74 31.70
C PRO A 265 40.85 -47.24 31.88
N ARG A 266 39.93 -47.72 31.03
CA ARG A 266 38.52 -47.32 31.07
C ARG A 266 37.97 -47.63 32.47
N PRO A 267 37.37 -46.66 33.18
CA PRO A 267 36.78 -46.94 34.49
C PRO A 267 35.73 -48.04 34.35
N PRO A 268 35.55 -48.91 35.36
CA PRO A 268 34.61 -50.03 35.28
C PRO A 268 33.21 -49.53 34.92
N GLU A 269 32.49 -50.32 34.11
CA GLU A 269 31.13 -49.97 33.72
C GLU A 269 30.25 -49.85 34.97
N PRO A 270 29.49 -48.74 35.16
CA PRO A 270 28.61 -48.63 36.30
C PRO A 270 27.52 -49.70 36.23
N PRO A 271 26.94 -50.11 37.37
CA PRO A 271 25.82 -51.06 37.34
C PRO A 271 24.67 -50.53 36.46
N PRO A 272 23.92 -51.41 35.77
CA PRO A 272 22.77 -51.00 34.96
C PRO A 272 21.76 -50.22 35.80
N LYS A 273 21.24 -49.11 35.28
CA LYS A 273 20.17 -48.38 35.99
C LYS A 273 18.89 -49.21 35.97
N THR A 274 18.19 -49.24 37.10
CA THR A 274 16.85 -49.85 37.17
C THR A 274 15.84 -48.93 36.50
N GLU A 275 15.51 -49.23 35.25
CA GLU A 275 14.44 -48.55 34.52
C GLU A 275 13.08 -49.15 34.86
N ARG A 276 12.08 -48.29 35.05
CA ARG A 276 10.67 -48.69 35.15
C ARG A 276 9.92 -48.07 33.97
N PRO A 277 9.94 -48.70 32.78
CA PRO A 277 9.24 -48.16 31.62
C PRO A 277 7.75 -48.02 31.91
N ARG A 278 7.15 -46.93 31.41
CA ARG A 278 5.69 -46.84 31.33
C ARG A 278 5.19 -47.91 30.34
N PRO A 279 4.03 -48.55 30.57
CA PRO A 279 3.48 -49.54 29.66
C PRO A 279 3.47 -49.06 28.20
N ALA A 280 3.80 -49.94 27.27
CA ALA A 280 3.73 -49.64 25.85
C ALA A 280 2.30 -49.22 25.44
N LYS A 281 2.19 -48.31 24.48
CA LYS A 281 0.89 -47.94 23.89
C LYS A 281 0.37 -48.96 22.89
N VAL A 282 1.26 -49.81 22.36
CA VAL A 282 0.94 -50.84 21.37
C VAL A 282 1.28 -52.21 21.95
N GLU A 283 0.32 -53.13 21.87
CA GLU A 283 0.49 -54.51 22.29
C GLU A 283 1.60 -55.22 21.48
N GLY A 284 2.35 -56.11 22.11
CA GLY A 284 3.49 -56.80 21.49
C GLY A 284 4.78 -55.98 21.35
N ALA A 285 4.79 -54.68 21.65
CA ALA A 285 6.02 -53.91 21.73
C ALA A 285 6.93 -54.42 22.86
N ARG A 286 8.24 -54.49 22.63
CA ARG A 286 9.21 -55.02 23.60
C ARG A 286 10.10 -53.91 24.16
N TRP A 287 10.21 -53.81 25.49
CA TRP A 287 11.17 -52.91 26.10
C TRP A 287 12.58 -53.40 25.84
N VAL A 288 13.43 -52.53 25.29
CA VAL A 288 14.87 -52.70 25.22
C VAL A 288 15.45 -51.85 26.34
N PRO A 289 16.04 -52.45 27.39
CA PRO A 289 16.67 -51.69 28.47
C PRO A 289 17.73 -50.74 27.95
N GLY A 290 17.85 -49.60 28.63
CA GLY A 290 18.95 -48.68 28.45
C GLY A 290 20.29 -49.35 28.70
N ARG A 291 21.35 -48.72 28.19
CA ARG A 291 22.73 -49.22 28.33
C ARG A 291 23.68 -48.08 28.58
N TRP A 292 24.76 -48.36 29.29
CA TRP A 292 25.89 -47.46 29.32
C TRP A 292 26.60 -47.47 27.96
N SER A 293 26.90 -46.27 27.46
CA SER A 293 27.76 -46.06 26.31
C SER A 293 28.92 -45.19 26.77
N TYR A 294 30.15 -45.66 26.57
CA TYR A 294 31.32 -44.90 26.98
C TYR A 294 31.58 -43.78 25.97
N ALA A 295 31.42 -42.53 26.39
CA ALA A 295 31.69 -41.37 25.57
C ALA A 295 33.18 -41.04 25.66
N GLU A 296 33.99 -41.56 24.73
CA GLU A 296 35.46 -41.47 24.79
C GLU A 296 35.97 -40.03 24.88
N GLY A 297 35.43 -39.12 24.06
CA GLY A 297 35.77 -37.70 24.12
C GLY A 297 35.35 -36.97 25.42
N ALA A 298 34.55 -37.61 26.28
CA ALA A 298 34.16 -37.07 27.59
C ALA A 298 34.75 -37.87 28.79
N GLY A 299 35.53 -38.93 28.53
CA GLY A 299 36.16 -39.75 29.56
C GLY A 299 35.20 -40.41 30.55
N ARG A 300 33.92 -40.58 30.18
CA ARG A 300 32.86 -41.03 31.11
C ARG A 300 31.82 -41.90 30.44
N TRP A 301 31.19 -42.75 31.25
CA TRP A 301 30.00 -43.49 30.86
C TRP A 301 28.78 -42.57 30.80
N VAL A 302 28.04 -42.63 29.70
CA VAL A 302 26.77 -41.93 29.48
C VAL A 302 25.67 -42.98 29.37
N TRP A 303 24.58 -42.80 30.12
CA TRP A 303 23.43 -43.70 30.02
C TRP A 303 22.62 -43.32 28.79
N ILE A 304 22.39 -44.28 27.90
CA ILE A 304 21.38 -44.18 26.85
C ILE A 304 20.12 -44.83 27.43
N ASP A 305 19.06 -44.04 27.59
CA ASP A 305 17.78 -44.52 28.11
C ASP A 305 17.22 -45.64 27.23
N GLY A 306 16.52 -46.59 27.86
CA GLY A 306 15.81 -47.65 27.17
C GLY A 306 14.69 -47.12 26.27
N GLN A 307 14.26 -47.97 25.34
CA GLN A 307 13.21 -47.63 24.38
C GLN A 307 12.35 -48.84 24.02
N TRP A 308 11.14 -48.58 23.55
CA TRP A 308 10.28 -49.63 23.01
C TRP A 308 10.73 -49.99 21.59
N ALA A 309 11.12 -51.24 21.37
CA ALA A 309 11.27 -51.79 20.03
C ALA A 309 9.90 -52.05 19.40
N ALA A 310 9.84 -51.88 18.08
CA ALA A 310 8.62 -52.14 17.31
C ALA A 310 8.14 -53.59 17.51
N PRO A 311 6.82 -53.83 17.63
CA PRO A 311 6.27 -55.17 17.49
C PRO A 311 6.58 -55.72 16.10
N ALA A 312 6.60 -57.04 15.96
CA ALA A 312 6.79 -57.70 14.65
C ALA A 312 5.66 -57.32 13.68
N ASP A 313 4.44 -57.17 14.20
CA ASP A 313 3.26 -56.80 13.44
C ASP A 313 3.17 -55.28 13.23
N ARG A 314 3.43 -54.85 12.00
CA ARG A 314 3.12 -53.49 11.54
C ARG A 314 1.61 -53.38 11.28
N PRO A 315 0.93 -52.28 11.66
CA PRO A 315 -0.48 -52.10 11.32
C PRO A 315 -0.68 -52.10 9.80
N PRO A 316 -1.86 -52.54 9.31
CA PRO A 316 -2.13 -52.53 7.88
C PRO A 316 -1.98 -51.12 7.29
N LEU A 317 -1.48 -51.04 6.05
CA LEU A 317 -1.43 -49.79 5.31
C LEU A 317 -2.86 -49.23 5.18
N ARG A 318 -3.02 -47.93 5.38
CA ARG A 318 -4.30 -47.27 5.15
C ARG A 318 -4.55 -47.19 3.65
N ALA A 319 -5.77 -47.46 3.23
CA ALA A 319 -6.20 -47.22 1.86
C ALA A 319 -6.29 -45.70 1.64
N GLU A 320 -5.30 -45.15 0.96
CA GLU A 320 -5.22 -43.72 0.64
C GLU A 320 -4.95 -43.54 -0.85
N GLY A 321 -5.33 -42.37 -1.37
CA GLY A 321 -5.30 -42.02 -2.78
C GLY A 321 -6.66 -41.51 -3.25
N GLY A 322 -6.65 -40.76 -4.34
CA GLY A 322 -7.84 -40.22 -4.98
C GLY A 322 -7.64 -40.08 -6.47
N THR A 323 -8.42 -39.22 -7.12
CA THR A 323 -8.15 -38.82 -8.50
C THR A 323 -6.86 -37.97 -8.54
N PRO A 324 -5.90 -38.24 -9.44
CA PRO A 324 -4.69 -37.42 -9.58
C PRO A 324 -5.08 -35.98 -9.95
N PRO A 325 -4.48 -34.95 -9.33
CA PRO A 325 -4.88 -33.56 -9.54
C PRO A 325 -4.49 -33.03 -10.93
N VAL A 326 -3.50 -33.66 -11.58
CA VAL A 326 -3.13 -33.43 -12.98
C VAL A 326 -2.71 -34.75 -13.64
N PRO A 327 -2.88 -34.89 -14.97
CA PRO A 327 -2.38 -36.06 -15.70
C PRO A 327 -0.87 -36.26 -15.49
N GLY A 328 -0.48 -37.48 -15.13
CA GLY A 328 0.92 -37.87 -14.90
C GLY A 328 1.42 -37.70 -13.46
N ALA A 329 0.65 -37.08 -12.55
CA ALA A 329 0.96 -37.11 -11.12
C ALA A 329 0.85 -38.55 -10.57
N ARG A 330 1.70 -38.90 -9.60
CA ARG A 330 1.78 -40.26 -9.02
C ARG A 330 1.49 -40.20 -7.53
N TRP A 331 0.82 -41.21 -6.98
CA TRP A 331 0.54 -41.27 -5.55
C TRP A 331 1.69 -41.95 -4.81
N ALA A 332 2.45 -41.19 -4.02
CA ALA A 332 3.35 -41.75 -3.01
C ALA A 332 2.48 -42.25 -1.85
N THR A 333 2.48 -43.56 -1.63
CA THR A 333 1.64 -44.19 -0.58
C THR A 333 2.17 -43.84 0.81
N GLY A 334 1.27 -43.52 1.73
CA GLY A 334 1.61 -43.28 3.13
C GLY A 334 2.24 -44.51 3.81
N HIS A 335 2.92 -44.28 4.93
CA HIS A 335 3.60 -45.35 5.65
C HIS A 335 3.55 -45.17 7.17
N TRP A 336 3.70 -46.29 7.87
CA TRP A 336 3.81 -46.33 9.32
C TRP A 336 5.28 -46.17 9.75
N GLU A 337 5.55 -45.15 10.56
CA GLU A 337 6.82 -44.93 11.23
C GLU A 337 6.73 -45.33 12.72
N TRP A 338 7.76 -45.96 13.26
CA TRP A 338 7.78 -46.40 14.67
C TRP A 338 8.42 -45.34 15.57
N GLN A 339 7.65 -44.82 16.53
CA GLN A 339 8.15 -43.89 17.54
C GLN A 339 8.59 -44.67 18.79
N ALA A 340 9.90 -44.93 18.88
CA ALA A 340 10.49 -45.80 19.91
C ALA A 340 10.35 -45.28 21.36
N GLY A 341 10.28 -43.96 21.55
CA GLY A 341 10.03 -43.35 22.86
C GLY A 341 8.65 -43.69 23.45
N PRO A 342 7.54 -43.29 22.80
CA PRO A 342 6.19 -43.62 23.27
C PRO A 342 5.77 -45.08 23.01
N GLY A 343 6.54 -45.85 22.25
CA GLY A 343 6.20 -47.22 21.85
C GLY A 343 4.93 -47.27 21.01
N ALA A 344 4.88 -46.45 19.95
CA ALA A 344 3.68 -46.27 19.13
C ALA A 344 4.00 -46.15 17.63
N TRP A 345 3.08 -46.63 16.80
CA TRP A 345 3.08 -46.39 15.36
C TRP A 345 2.45 -45.03 15.05
N SER A 346 3.15 -44.23 14.24
CA SER A 346 2.66 -42.96 13.67
C SER A 346 2.44 -43.12 12.18
N TRP A 347 1.34 -42.59 11.64
CA TRP A 347 1.04 -42.66 10.21
C TRP A 347 1.49 -41.37 9.52
N SER A 348 2.37 -41.50 8.54
CA SER A 348 2.74 -40.44 7.61
C SER A 348 1.85 -40.56 6.37
N PRO A 349 0.91 -39.61 6.12
CA PRO A 349 -0.01 -39.69 4.99
C PRO A 349 0.71 -39.71 3.65
N GLY A 350 0.10 -40.39 2.67
CA GLY A 350 0.52 -40.32 1.28
C GLY A 350 0.32 -38.93 0.68
N HIS A 351 0.97 -38.69 -0.45
CA HIS A 351 0.86 -37.43 -1.17
C HIS A 351 1.00 -37.64 -2.69
N TRP A 352 0.58 -36.64 -3.46
CA TRP A 352 0.84 -36.62 -4.89
C TRP A 352 2.27 -36.14 -5.16
N GLU A 353 3.04 -36.94 -5.87
CA GLU A 353 4.27 -36.52 -6.53
C GLU A 353 3.92 -35.74 -7.80
N ALA A 354 4.70 -34.69 -8.07
CA ALA A 354 4.57 -33.92 -9.29
C ALA A 354 4.77 -34.81 -10.54
N PRO A 355 4.12 -34.51 -11.68
CA PRO A 355 4.44 -35.19 -12.93
C PRO A 355 5.92 -35.02 -13.30
N PRO A 356 6.47 -35.88 -14.18
CA PRO A 356 7.79 -35.64 -14.77
C PRO A 356 7.90 -34.22 -15.34
N PRO A 357 9.07 -33.56 -15.26
CA PRO A 357 9.28 -32.26 -15.89
C PRO A 357 8.97 -32.33 -17.39
N ARG A 358 8.33 -31.28 -17.92
CA ARG A 358 8.11 -31.19 -19.37
C ARG A 358 9.44 -30.89 -20.06
N ILE A 359 9.73 -31.60 -21.14
CA ILE A 359 10.89 -31.31 -21.99
C ILE A 359 10.55 -30.07 -22.80
N GLU A 360 11.20 -28.96 -22.48
CA GLU A 360 11.09 -27.68 -23.19
C GLU A 360 12.29 -27.52 -24.13
N GLN A 361 12.04 -27.09 -25.36
CA GLN A 361 13.09 -26.64 -26.27
C GLN A 361 13.15 -25.11 -26.21
N PRO A 362 14.16 -24.51 -25.53
CA PRO A 362 14.34 -23.07 -25.58
C PRO A 362 14.62 -22.59 -27.01
N GLY A 363 14.19 -21.35 -27.29
CA GLY A 363 14.62 -20.63 -28.50
C GLY A 363 16.08 -20.18 -28.41
N PRO A 364 16.49 -19.15 -29.19
CA PRO A 364 17.73 -18.42 -28.88
C PRO A 364 17.55 -17.54 -27.62
N PRO A 365 18.61 -17.29 -26.84
CA PRO A 365 18.57 -16.36 -25.72
C PRO A 365 18.43 -14.90 -26.19
N PRO A 366 17.60 -14.07 -25.53
CA PRO A 366 17.51 -12.62 -25.82
C PRO A 366 18.84 -11.87 -25.67
N ILE A 367 19.67 -12.25 -24.71
CA ILE A 367 20.99 -11.68 -24.44
C ILE A 367 22.02 -12.81 -24.44
N ALA A 368 23.13 -12.62 -25.15
CA ALA A 368 24.21 -13.59 -25.22
C ALA A 368 24.73 -13.97 -23.82
N GLY A 369 24.86 -15.27 -23.55
CA GLY A 369 25.33 -15.80 -22.26
C GLY A 369 24.26 -16.00 -21.19
N GLN A 370 22.97 -15.72 -21.45
CA GLN A 370 21.90 -16.09 -20.52
C GLN A 370 21.78 -17.63 -20.38
N PRO A 371 21.73 -18.17 -19.16
CA PRO A 371 21.40 -19.58 -18.94
C PRO A 371 19.91 -19.83 -19.16
N TRP A 372 19.56 -20.98 -19.72
CA TRP A 372 18.16 -21.45 -19.71
C TRP A 372 17.84 -22.05 -18.33
N LEU A 373 16.80 -21.54 -17.69
CA LEU A 373 16.22 -22.13 -16.49
C LEU A 373 15.04 -23.02 -16.94
N PRO A 374 15.13 -24.36 -16.79
CA PRO A 374 14.06 -25.25 -17.21
C PRO A 374 12.80 -25.02 -16.36
N GLY A 375 11.63 -25.20 -16.97
CA GLY A 375 10.36 -25.12 -16.26
C GLY A 375 10.25 -26.15 -15.13
N ARG A 376 9.33 -25.87 -14.21
CA ARG A 376 9.12 -26.68 -13.00
C ARG A 376 7.65 -26.76 -12.63
N TRP A 377 7.29 -27.83 -11.92
CA TRP A 377 5.99 -27.95 -11.28
C TRP A 377 5.98 -27.21 -9.93
N LEU A 378 5.07 -26.26 -9.77
CA LEU A 378 4.76 -25.61 -8.50
C LEU A 378 3.55 -26.29 -7.86
N ALA A 379 3.66 -26.63 -6.57
CA ALA A 379 2.52 -27.10 -5.78
C ALA A 379 1.67 -25.89 -5.37
N VAL A 380 0.42 -25.85 -5.83
CA VAL A 380 -0.55 -24.78 -5.56
C VAL A 380 -1.79 -25.41 -4.95
N GLY A 381 -1.86 -25.40 -3.61
CA GLY A 381 -2.86 -26.14 -2.85
C GLY A 381 -2.76 -27.65 -3.11
N ALA A 382 -3.87 -28.28 -3.48
CA ALA A 382 -3.91 -29.70 -3.87
C ALA A 382 -3.57 -29.95 -5.36
N SER A 383 -3.08 -28.95 -6.09
CA SER A 383 -2.82 -29.02 -7.54
C SER A 383 -1.37 -28.73 -7.91
N PHE A 384 -0.95 -29.15 -9.11
CA PHE A 384 0.34 -28.78 -9.68
C PHE A 384 0.15 -27.85 -10.88
N GLN A 385 0.87 -26.73 -10.88
CA GLN A 385 0.91 -25.79 -12.00
C GLN A 385 2.29 -25.81 -12.65
N TRP A 386 2.36 -25.81 -13.98
CA TRP A 386 3.63 -25.77 -14.70
C TRP A 386 4.07 -24.31 -14.86
N GLU A 387 5.13 -23.92 -14.15
CA GLU A 387 5.88 -22.70 -14.45
C GLU A 387 6.79 -23.02 -15.63
N ALA A 388 6.52 -22.42 -16.79
CA ALA A 388 7.34 -22.63 -17.98
C ALA A 388 8.76 -22.10 -17.80
N GLY A 389 9.72 -22.76 -18.44
CA GLY A 389 11.12 -22.35 -18.42
C GLY A 389 11.32 -20.94 -18.97
N ARG A 390 12.37 -20.27 -18.50
CA ARG A 390 12.73 -18.92 -18.91
C ARG A 390 14.22 -18.71 -18.96
N TRP A 391 14.65 -17.68 -19.68
CA TRP A 391 16.03 -17.23 -19.64
C TRP A 391 16.33 -16.57 -18.29
N GLY A 392 17.38 -17.03 -17.62
CA GLY A 392 17.87 -16.41 -16.39
C GLY A 392 18.56 -15.07 -16.65
N ALA A 393 18.94 -14.39 -15.58
CA ALA A 393 19.74 -13.17 -15.68
C ALA A 393 21.04 -13.44 -16.47
N PRO A 394 21.50 -12.49 -17.31
CA PRO A 394 22.83 -12.57 -17.89
C PRO A 394 23.91 -12.60 -16.80
N PRO A 395 25.15 -13.02 -17.11
CA PRO A 395 26.27 -12.86 -16.18
C PRO A 395 26.38 -11.41 -15.67
N ALA A 396 26.70 -11.23 -14.40
CA ALA A 396 26.92 -9.90 -13.84
C ALA A 396 28.05 -9.20 -14.60
N LYS A 397 27.86 -7.92 -14.95
CA LYS A 397 28.92 -7.14 -15.59
C LYS A 397 29.99 -6.83 -14.54
N VAL A 398 31.25 -7.02 -14.89
CA VAL A 398 32.37 -6.59 -14.06
C VAL A 398 32.51 -5.07 -14.23
N GLU A 399 32.03 -4.33 -13.24
CA GLU A 399 32.24 -2.89 -13.14
C GLU A 399 33.49 -2.61 -12.29
N LEU A 400 34.33 -1.69 -12.78
CA LEU A 400 35.42 -1.15 -11.98
C LEU A 400 34.86 0.05 -11.19
N PRO A 401 34.76 -0.02 -9.85
CA PRO A 401 34.39 1.14 -9.05
C PRO A 401 35.33 2.32 -9.31
N GLY A 402 34.79 3.53 -9.28
CA GLY A 402 35.59 4.76 -9.33
C GLY A 402 36.34 5.02 -8.02
N VAL A 403 36.60 6.29 -7.71
CA VAL A 403 37.02 6.68 -6.35
C VAL A 403 35.76 6.78 -5.46
N PRO A 404 35.77 6.25 -4.23
CA PRO A 404 34.63 6.40 -3.31
C PRO A 404 34.45 7.85 -2.86
N PRO A 405 33.20 8.32 -2.63
CA PRO A 405 32.94 9.69 -2.19
C PRO A 405 33.46 9.96 -0.77
N VAL A 406 33.51 8.93 0.07
CA VAL A 406 34.21 8.90 1.36
C VAL A 406 34.87 7.52 1.54
N PRO A 407 36.05 7.40 2.18
CA PRO A 407 36.76 6.13 2.32
C PRO A 407 35.95 4.99 2.98
N GLU A 408 34.94 5.32 3.78
CA GLU A 408 34.09 4.36 4.50
C GLU A 408 32.92 3.80 3.66
N SER A 409 32.73 4.24 2.41
CA SER A 409 31.69 3.73 1.49
C SER A 409 32.12 2.40 0.86
N ALA A 410 31.31 1.36 1.05
CA ALA A 410 31.43 0.11 0.30
C ALA A 410 30.86 0.26 -1.11
N TRP A 411 31.48 -0.39 -2.10
CA TRP A 411 30.90 -0.51 -3.45
C TRP A 411 29.79 -1.56 -3.44
N VAL A 412 28.59 -1.16 -3.84
CA VAL A 412 27.49 -2.08 -4.16
C VAL A 412 27.61 -2.39 -5.64
N ALA A 413 27.96 -3.63 -5.97
CA ALA A 413 28.06 -4.07 -7.36
C ALA A 413 26.71 -3.94 -8.09
N GLY A 414 26.76 -3.58 -9.37
CA GLY A 414 25.57 -3.57 -10.21
C GLY A 414 24.93 -4.95 -10.33
N TYR A 415 23.64 -4.96 -10.66
CA TYR A 415 22.83 -6.17 -10.74
C TYR A 415 21.81 -6.09 -11.87
N TRP A 416 21.35 -7.26 -12.33
CA TRP A 416 20.29 -7.35 -13.32
C TRP A 416 18.92 -7.38 -12.63
N VAL A 417 18.05 -6.44 -13.00
CA VAL A 417 16.62 -6.45 -12.63
C VAL A 417 15.83 -7.08 -13.77
N GLU A 418 14.98 -8.07 -13.46
CA GLU A 418 14.07 -8.66 -14.44
C GLU A 418 13.01 -7.62 -14.83
N GLY A 419 12.82 -7.40 -16.13
CA GLY A 419 12.05 -6.28 -16.72
C GLY A 419 10.96 -6.72 -17.70
N ALA A 420 10.07 -5.80 -18.05
CA ALA A 420 8.96 -6.02 -18.99
C ALA A 420 9.37 -6.62 -20.35
N GLY A 421 10.59 -6.31 -20.79
CA GLY A 421 11.21 -6.79 -22.02
C GLY A 421 12.51 -7.57 -21.78
N GLY A 422 12.66 -8.21 -20.62
CA GLY A 422 13.89 -8.88 -20.20
C GLY A 422 14.74 -8.03 -19.24
N PHE A 423 15.98 -8.44 -19.01
CA PHE A 423 16.80 -7.91 -17.91
C PHE A 423 17.39 -6.52 -18.21
N SER A 424 17.22 -5.60 -17.26
CA SER A 424 17.85 -4.27 -17.25
C SER A 424 19.00 -4.24 -16.24
N TRP A 425 20.14 -3.67 -16.62
CA TRP A 425 21.30 -3.55 -15.73
C TRP A 425 21.18 -2.29 -14.88
N VAL A 426 21.06 -2.46 -13.56
CA VAL A 426 21.25 -1.39 -12.58
C VAL A 426 22.76 -1.30 -12.33
N ALA A 427 23.35 -0.15 -12.67
CA ALA A 427 24.76 0.09 -12.43
C ALA A 427 25.07 0.10 -10.93
N GLY A 428 26.27 -0.37 -10.57
CA GLY A 428 26.78 -0.32 -9.22
C GLY A 428 26.93 1.12 -8.72
N HIS A 429 26.93 1.26 -7.40
CA HIS A 429 26.99 2.56 -6.74
C HIS A 429 27.69 2.47 -5.38
N TRP A 430 28.10 3.62 -4.86
CA TRP A 430 28.66 3.71 -3.52
C TRP A 430 27.55 3.64 -2.48
N GLY A 431 27.55 2.57 -1.70
CA GLY A 431 26.62 2.35 -0.61
C GLY A 431 26.81 3.35 0.54
N ARG A 432 25.86 3.32 1.47
CA ARG A 432 25.93 4.10 2.71
C ARG A 432 27.24 3.76 3.44
N PRO A 433 28.04 4.77 3.86
CA PRO A 433 29.28 4.49 4.54
C PRO A 433 29.01 3.90 5.93
N THR A 434 29.96 3.13 6.44
CA THR A 434 29.84 2.55 7.78
C THR A 434 29.68 3.67 8.82
N PRO A 435 28.73 3.59 9.78
CA PRO A 435 28.61 4.59 10.84
C PRO A 435 29.93 4.78 11.59
N ARG A 436 30.34 6.03 11.79
CA ARG A 436 31.57 6.31 12.53
C ARG A 436 31.36 5.98 14.02
N ALA A 437 32.37 5.35 14.63
CA ALA A 437 32.37 5.14 16.07
C ALA A 437 32.57 6.49 16.78
N GLU A 438 31.50 7.01 17.37
CA GLU A 438 31.56 8.21 18.20
C GLU A 438 31.71 7.85 19.67
N THR A 439 32.66 8.50 20.35
CA THR A 439 32.68 8.51 21.82
C THR A 439 31.66 9.54 22.29
N PRO A 440 30.60 9.16 23.03
CA PRO A 440 29.64 10.13 23.53
C PRO A 440 30.34 11.17 24.42
N PRO A 441 30.09 12.48 24.25
CA PRO A 441 30.54 13.48 25.19
C PRO A 441 29.88 13.24 26.56
N PRO A 442 30.36 13.86 27.66
CA PRO A 442 29.72 13.75 28.96
C PRO A 442 28.22 14.09 28.90
N SER A 443 27.38 13.27 29.53
CA SER A 443 25.93 13.46 29.50
C SER A 443 25.52 14.81 30.11
N PRO A 444 24.69 15.62 29.44
CA PRO A 444 24.30 16.95 29.92
C PRO A 444 23.35 16.90 31.13
N GLY A 445 22.81 15.73 31.49
CA GLY A 445 21.93 15.60 32.64
C GLY A 445 21.36 14.19 32.82
N ARG A 446 20.82 13.93 34.02
CA ARG A 446 20.22 12.64 34.37
C ARG A 446 19.03 12.34 33.45
N GLY A 447 19.13 11.26 32.67
CA GLY A 447 18.09 10.83 31.73
C GLY A 447 18.34 11.18 30.27
N ALA A 448 19.41 11.91 29.93
CA ALA A 448 19.77 12.14 28.54
C ALA A 448 20.29 10.85 27.88
N ARG A 449 19.70 10.48 26.73
CA ARG A 449 20.07 9.32 25.91
C ARG A 449 20.94 9.78 24.75
N TRP A 450 22.11 9.14 24.57
CA TRP A 450 22.91 9.38 23.37
C TRP A 450 22.25 8.75 22.14
N ILE A 451 22.03 9.54 21.10
CA ILE A 451 21.71 9.10 19.75
C ILE A 451 23.00 9.23 18.94
N ALA A 452 23.56 8.10 18.49
CA ALA A 452 24.76 8.09 17.67
C ALA A 452 24.54 8.79 16.32
N GLY A 453 25.60 9.40 15.80
CA GLY A 453 25.58 10.09 14.52
C GLY A 453 25.20 9.19 13.35
N THR A 454 24.79 9.83 12.26
CA THR A 454 24.31 9.14 11.05
C THR A 454 24.84 9.82 9.80
N TRP A 455 25.19 9.00 8.81
CA TRP A 455 25.35 9.46 7.44
C TRP A 455 24.00 9.88 6.85
N ILE A 456 23.93 11.10 6.33
CA ILE A 456 22.80 11.66 5.59
C ILE A 456 23.25 11.86 4.14
N GLN A 457 22.42 11.49 3.18
CA GLN A 457 22.71 11.73 1.77
C GLN A 457 22.27 13.14 1.38
N ASN A 458 23.19 13.97 0.90
CA ASN A 458 22.92 15.33 0.45
C ASN A 458 23.54 15.55 -0.93
N ALA A 459 22.70 15.86 -1.93
CA ALA A 459 23.11 16.08 -3.33
C ALA A 459 24.06 14.98 -3.90
N GLY A 460 23.78 13.72 -3.59
CA GLY A 460 24.58 12.56 -4.02
C GLY A 460 25.86 12.30 -3.21
N THR A 461 26.22 13.17 -2.27
CA THR A 461 27.35 13.00 -1.35
C THR A 461 26.87 12.56 0.03
N TRP A 462 27.63 11.70 0.71
CA TRP A 462 27.36 11.33 2.10
C TRP A 462 27.98 12.35 3.06
N VAL A 463 27.16 12.94 3.93
CA VAL A 463 27.57 13.91 4.96
C VAL A 463 27.34 13.30 6.33
N TRP A 464 28.35 13.35 7.21
CA TRP A 464 28.21 12.88 8.59
C TRP A 464 27.44 13.91 9.42
N SER A 465 26.29 13.51 9.96
CA SER A 465 25.60 14.23 11.03
C SER A 465 26.10 13.68 12.36
N PRO A 466 26.80 14.48 13.19
CA PRO A 466 27.27 14.02 14.49
C PRO A 466 26.13 13.59 15.41
N GLY A 467 26.42 12.66 16.32
CA GLY A 467 25.48 12.25 17.35
C GLY A 467 25.13 13.38 18.32
N PHE A 468 24.00 13.22 19.00
CA PHE A 468 23.49 14.20 19.97
C PHE A 468 22.80 13.51 21.14
N TYR A 469 22.67 14.25 22.24
CA TYR A 469 21.87 13.81 23.37
C TYR A 469 20.40 14.15 23.17
N ASP A 470 19.56 13.12 23.07
CA ASP A 470 18.14 13.24 23.27
C ASP A 470 17.85 13.38 24.77
N VAL A 471 17.34 14.55 25.17
CA VAL A 471 17.08 14.90 26.58
C VAL A 471 15.58 14.79 26.91
N ALA A 472 14.84 13.95 26.16
CA ALA A 472 13.41 13.69 26.31
C ALA A 472 13.00 12.97 27.62
N GLY A 473 13.27 13.60 28.76
CA GLY A 473 12.62 13.34 30.04
C GLY A 473 11.60 14.41 30.43
N ARG A 474 11.56 15.54 29.70
CA ARG A 474 10.52 16.57 29.83
C ARG A 474 9.94 16.84 28.44
N PRO A 475 8.62 16.71 28.23
CA PRO A 475 8.03 17.14 26.97
C PRO A 475 8.25 18.65 26.77
N PRO A 476 8.31 19.14 25.51
CA PRO A 476 8.20 20.57 25.26
C PRO A 476 6.87 21.09 25.83
N PRO A 477 6.82 22.35 26.29
CA PRO A 477 5.53 22.97 26.62
C PRO A 477 4.59 22.94 25.40
N PRO A 478 3.28 23.18 25.59
CA PRO A 478 2.37 23.36 24.46
C PRO A 478 2.90 24.41 23.46
N PRO A 479 2.72 24.22 22.15
CA PRO A 479 3.06 25.21 21.14
C PRO A 479 2.43 26.58 21.48
N ARG A 480 3.19 27.67 21.27
CA ARG A 480 2.63 29.00 21.47
C ARG A 480 1.74 29.37 20.28
N ARG A 481 0.58 29.96 20.56
CA ARG A 481 -0.24 30.56 19.51
C ARG A 481 0.43 31.82 19.01
N GLU A 482 0.98 31.75 17.80
CA GLU A 482 1.53 32.91 17.11
C GLU A 482 0.44 33.59 16.27
N GLN A 483 0.48 34.91 16.20
CA GLN A 483 -0.25 35.68 15.20
C GLN A 483 0.77 36.18 14.18
N PRO A 484 0.89 35.52 13.01
CA PRO A 484 1.70 36.06 11.92
C PRO A 484 1.20 37.46 11.55
N GLY A 485 2.12 38.42 11.46
CA GLY A 485 1.85 39.70 10.80
C GLY A 485 1.64 39.51 9.29
N ALA A 486 1.34 40.58 8.56
CA ALA A 486 1.19 40.50 7.10
C ALA A 486 2.43 39.87 6.42
N ALA A 487 2.20 39.06 5.39
CA ALA A 487 3.27 38.45 4.60
C ALA A 487 4.13 39.54 3.93
N PRO A 488 5.47 39.48 4.00
CA PRO A 488 6.35 40.53 3.49
C PRO A 488 6.37 40.60 1.95
N VAL A 489 6.10 39.48 1.27
CA VAL A 489 5.97 39.37 -0.19
C VAL A 489 4.88 38.37 -0.57
N ALA A 490 4.32 38.51 -1.77
CA ALA A 490 3.37 37.54 -2.30
C ALA A 490 4.04 36.15 -2.42
N GLY A 491 3.33 35.12 -1.99
CA GLY A 491 3.82 33.74 -1.99
C GLY A 491 4.74 33.36 -0.83
N ALA A 492 5.10 34.29 0.08
CA ALA A 492 5.78 33.90 1.32
C ALA A 492 4.89 32.98 2.19
N VAL A 493 5.50 32.05 2.89
CA VAL A 493 4.80 31.06 3.74
C VAL A 493 5.22 31.26 5.19
N TRP A 494 4.24 31.24 6.11
CA TRP A 494 4.52 31.29 7.54
C TRP A 494 4.98 29.91 8.02
N LEU A 495 6.22 29.84 8.51
CA LEU A 495 6.72 28.69 9.23
C LEU A 495 6.44 28.91 10.71
N ALA A 496 5.59 28.05 11.29
CA ALA A 496 5.22 28.15 12.69
C ALA A 496 6.43 27.93 13.61
N GLY A 497 6.50 28.71 14.69
CA GLY A 497 7.54 28.55 15.71
C GLY A 497 7.53 27.18 16.36
N PHE A 498 8.67 26.81 16.94
CA PHE A 498 8.87 25.50 17.55
C PHE A 498 9.72 25.59 18.82
N TRP A 499 9.59 24.57 19.68
CA TRP A 499 10.42 24.43 20.86
C TRP A 499 11.75 23.78 20.50
N ARG A 500 12.86 24.52 20.69
CA ARG A 500 14.22 23.98 20.57
C ARG A 500 14.76 23.68 21.97
N TRP A 501 15.31 22.48 22.17
CA TRP A 501 16.04 22.21 23.42
C TRP A 501 17.31 23.06 23.49
N SER A 502 17.49 23.73 24.62
CA SER A 502 18.59 24.65 24.89
C SER A 502 19.52 24.02 25.93
N PRO A 503 20.61 23.33 25.53
CA PRO A 503 21.44 22.57 26.46
C PRO A 503 22.11 23.49 27.50
N ALA A 504 22.51 24.70 27.11
CA ALA A 504 23.10 25.69 28.01
C ALA A 504 22.15 26.18 29.12
N GLN A 505 20.84 26.12 28.88
CA GLN A 505 19.80 26.57 29.84
C GLN A 505 18.99 25.42 30.43
N SER A 506 19.24 24.17 30.00
CA SER A 506 18.51 22.95 30.37
C SER A 506 16.98 23.09 30.31
N ARG A 507 16.49 23.78 29.26
CA ARG A 507 15.06 24.00 29.01
C ARG A 507 14.74 24.05 27.52
N HIS A 508 13.45 24.00 27.19
CA HIS A 508 12.96 24.34 25.87
C HIS A 508 12.89 25.87 25.72
N ASP A 509 13.58 26.42 24.73
CA ASP A 509 13.46 27.81 24.31
C ASP A 509 12.55 27.87 23.07
N TRP A 510 11.64 28.84 23.02
CA TRP A 510 10.75 29.04 21.86
C TRP A 510 11.51 29.74 20.75
N VAL A 511 11.66 29.07 19.60
CA VAL A 511 12.07 29.71 18.35
C VAL A 511 10.79 30.25 17.72
N ALA A 512 10.69 31.58 17.63
CA ALA A 512 9.53 32.22 17.02
C ALA A 512 9.43 31.87 15.53
N GLY A 513 8.20 31.72 15.04
CA GLY A 513 7.92 31.52 13.62
C GLY A 513 8.34 32.72 12.78
N HIS A 514 8.50 32.48 11.49
CA HIS A 514 8.93 33.51 10.54
C HIS A 514 8.30 33.31 9.16
N TRP A 515 8.35 34.37 8.35
CA TRP A 515 7.96 34.32 6.94
C TRP A 515 9.14 33.82 6.10
N GLU A 516 8.99 32.66 5.49
CA GLU A 516 9.93 32.12 4.52
C GLU A 516 9.54 32.58 3.11
N THR A 517 10.49 33.15 2.37
CA THR A 517 10.28 33.60 0.99
C THR A 517 10.63 32.52 -0.03
N PRO A 518 9.94 32.42 -1.18
CA PRO A 518 10.32 31.49 -2.24
C PRO A 518 11.78 31.73 -2.69
N PRO A 519 12.60 30.68 -2.89
CA PRO A 519 14.00 30.80 -3.34
C PRO A 519 14.17 31.49 -4.70
N GLY A 520 13.10 31.58 -5.49
CA GLY A 520 13.07 32.27 -6.78
C GLY A 520 11.71 32.14 -7.47
N VAL A 521 11.63 32.63 -8.70
CA VAL A 521 10.43 32.46 -9.55
C VAL A 521 10.25 30.98 -9.91
N GLY A 522 9.00 30.50 -9.85
CA GLY A 522 8.65 29.11 -10.17
C GLY A 522 8.72 28.13 -9.00
N TYR A 523 9.15 28.56 -7.82
CA TYR A 523 9.06 27.73 -6.61
C TYR A 523 7.66 27.78 -5.99
N GLU A 524 7.10 26.61 -5.71
CA GLU A 524 5.87 26.43 -4.97
C GLU A 524 6.17 25.73 -3.62
N TRP A 525 5.49 26.14 -2.56
CA TRP A 525 5.60 25.45 -1.27
C TRP A 525 4.67 24.25 -1.24
N VAL A 526 5.24 23.06 -1.07
CA VAL A 526 4.47 21.82 -0.90
C VAL A 526 4.57 21.40 0.56
N TRP A 527 3.40 21.30 1.20
CA TRP A 527 3.26 20.79 2.57
C TRP A 527 3.53 19.28 2.61
N ASP A 528 4.17 18.81 3.68
CA ASP A 528 4.30 17.38 3.94
C ASP A 528 2.93 16.79 4.33
N ALA A 529 2.67 15.55 3.93
CA ALA A 529 1.32 14.95 3.97
C ALA A 529 0.74 14.74 5.38
N ALA A 530 1.58 14.72 6.43
CA ALA A 530 1.16 14.49 7.81
C ALA A 530 1.46 15.73 8.69
N PRO A 531 0.45 16.30 9.39
CA PRO A 531 0.71 17.32 10.40
C PRO A 531 1.44 16.69 11.60
N ILE A 532 2.47 17.37 12.13
CA ILE A 532 3.19 16.87 13.30
C ILE A 532 2.27 16.99 14.53
N ALA A 533 2.29 15.97 15.39
CA ALA A 533 1.60 15.99 16.69
C ALA A 533 2.11 17.20 17.53
N GLY A 534 1.32 18.27 17.56
CA GLY A 534 1.80 19.60 17.97
C GLY A 534 1.38 20.74 17.03
N GLY A 535 0.69 20.47 15.92
CA GLY A 535 -0.03 21.49 15.14
C GLY A 535 0.81 22.33 14.18
N GLY A 536 2.11 22.04 14.04
CA GLY A 536 2.94 22.55 12.95
C GLY A 536 2.76 21.70 11.68
N ARG A 537 2.58 22.35 10.53
CA ARG A 537 2.78 21.71 9.22
C ARG A 537 4.21 22.01 8.77
N THR A 538 4.95 20.99 8.36
CA THR A 538 6.22 21.14 7.64
C THR A 538 5.99 21.08 6.14
N GLY A 539 7.00 21.46 5.36
CA GLY A 539 6.95 21.41 3.91
C GLY A 539 8.29 21.83 3.32
N ARG A 540 8.32 21.95 1.99
CA ARG A 540 9.51 22.34 1.23
C ARG A 540 9.14 23.10 -0.04
N TRP A 541 10.04 23.97 -0.46
CA TRP A 541 9.99 24.58 -1.78
C TRP A 541 10.32 23.54 -2.87
N LEU A 542 9.42 23.37 -3.84
CA LEU A 542 9.66 22.60 -5.07
C LEU A 542 9.65 23.54 -6.26
N LEU A 543 10.67 23.43 -7.11
CA LEU A 543 10.73 24.17 -8.38
C LEU A 543 9.77 23.50 -9.39
N ARG A 544 8.73 24.22 -9.81
CA ARG A 544 7.94 23.85 -10.99
C ARG A 544 8.60 24.40 -12.25
N VAL A 545 8.89 23.51 -13.19
CA VAL A 545 9.40 23.87 -14.51
C VAL A 545 8.33 23.50 -15.54
N ASP A 546 7.71 24.50 -16.16
CA ASP A 546 6.76 24.30 -17.26
C ASP A 546 7.52 23.89 -18.53
N VAL A 547 7.76 22.59 -18.69
CA VAL A 547 8.38 22.04 -19.89
C VAL A 547 7.36 22.04 -21.03
N ARG A 548 7.41 23.07 -21.88
CA ARG A 548 6.76 23.02 -23.20
C ARG A 548 7.47 21.99 -24.08
N VAL A 549 6.96 20.77 -24.08
CA VAL A 549 7.35 19.75 -25.06
C VAL A 549 6.78 20.16 -26.41
N ASP A 550 7.62 20.70 -27.29
CA ASP A 550 7.24 21.07 -28.66
C ASP A 550 7.04 19.80 -29.49
N VAL A 551 5.82 19.23 -29.45
CA VAL A 551 5.44 18.01 -30.18
C VAL A 551 5.32 18.33 -31.67
N ARG A 552 6.47 18.51 -32.34
CA ARG A 552 6.53 18.61 -33.79
C ARG A 552 6.09 17.29 -34.39
N GLY A 553 4.85 17.28 -34.89
CA GLY A 553 4.19 16.09 -35.40
C GLY A 553 4.99 15.43 -36.52
N GLY A 554 5.49 14.23 -36.25
CA GLY A 554 5.92 13.31 -37.29
C GLY A 554 4.72 12.82 -38.09
N ARG A 555 4.34 13.58 -39.13
CA ARG A 555 3.55 13.00 -40.23
C ARG A 555 4.42 11.96 -40.93
N ARG A 556 3.92 10.72 -40.99
CA ARG A 556 4.29 9.76 -42.03
C ARG A 556 3.43 10.03 -43.27
#